data_AF-A0A8D0G1U8-F1
#
_entry.id   AF-A0A8D0G1U8-F1
#
_cell.length_a   1.000
_cell.length_b   1.000
_cell.length_c   1.000
_cell.angle_alpha   90.00
_cell.angle_beta   90.00
_cell.angle_gamma   90.00
#
_symmetry.space_group_name_H-M   'P 1'
#
loop_
_entity.id
_entity.type
_entity.pdbx_description
1 polymer ?
#
loop_
_entity_poly.entity_id
_entity_poly.type
_entity_poly.pdbx_seq_one_letter_code
_entity_poly.pdbx_strand_id
1 'polypeptide(L)'
;MEPGLSGLGVWFLNCGLPSCIPSCRQNVFSSSPPAICLAGEYVQEEASCVRKSVLSRDGKVYVPGTLYCTNLRVVFLPDPSPSTEVVNSFTKAKVLTASSTLKFIPEELVVYCRDFRVLKFHFHESGLEPQAFRVTMAIAQARESGAACLSENGQAGREEEEEEIPTLLFESLCDWEMELKRLRASSWRVSPVNERFDMSTSLPKYLWVPALLLDNELKRAFAHFNERRVPRLCWHHPGGSVLLRAASFHADSDPEKEDMRSVETLLLAGHSQCVIVDTAADLPSPAEIQQAYLKLRALYSSLVMSDEKWLSALEGTRWLEHVRSLLGRSFTLFPSLLESDDRELNCLLASLVQMVLDPHARTLSGFQSLLQKEWVASGHPFLQRLNLLRQSDRDEVSDRSDMPEGGAVEWCKSPPLSLL
;
A
#
# COMPACT_ATOMS: atom_id res chain seq x y z
N MET A 1 -9.44 -22.68 -67.63
CA MET A 1 -10.77 -23.07 -67.13
C MET A 1 -10.92 -22.47 -65.74
N GLU A 2 -11.57 -21.31 -65.67
CA GLU A 2 -12.44 -20.89 -64.55
C GLU A 2 -13.64 -21.86 -64.41
N PRO A 3 -14.52 -21.78 -63.38
CA PRO A 3 -14.86 -20.65 -62.46
C PRO A 3 -14.87 -21.08 -60.97
N GLY A 4 -15.23 -20.32 -59.91
CA GLY A 4 -15.83 -19.00 -59.60
C GLY A 4 -15.90 -18.95 -58.04
N LEU A 5 -16.14 -17.87 -57.28
CA LEU A 5 -16.89 -16.63 -57.41
C LEU A 5 -16.52 -15.70 -56.21
N SER A 6 -16.48 -14.38 -56.45
CA SER A 6 -16.88 -13.22 -55.59
C SER A 6 -16.32 -13.07 -54.16
N GLY A 7 -15.86 -11.91 -53.68
CA GLY A 7 -15.89 -10.53 -54.16
C GLY A 7 -15.32 -9.58 -53.07
N LEU A 8 -14.81 -8.43 -53.52
CA LEU A 8 -14.31 -7.29 -52.74
C LEU A 8 -15.45 -6.51 -52.04
N GLY A 9 -15.15 -5.78 -50.95
CA GLY A 9 -15.92 -4.58 -50.58
C GLY A 9 -16.07 -4.26 -49.09
N VAL A 10 -15.43 -3.17 -48.67
CA VAL A 10 -15.59 -2.40 -47.42
C VAL A 10 -16.99 -1.79 -47.29
N TRP A 11 -17.55 -1.58 -46.08
CA TRP A 11 -18.28 -0.38 -45.56
C TRP A 11 -18.76 -0.58 -44.09
N PHE A 12 -19.07 0.55 -43.43
CA PHE A 12 -19.04 0.89 -41.99
C PHE A 12 -20.33 0.70 -41.14
N LEU A 13 -20.14 0.80 -39.80
CA LEU A 13 -21.03 1.31 -38.72
C LEU A 13 -22.36 0.58 -38.42
N ASN A 14 -22.54 0.08 -37.18
CA ASN A 14 -23.42 0.73 -36.20
C ASN A 14 -23.30 0.14 -34.79
N CYS A 15 -23.52 1.00 -33.80
CA CYS A 15 -23.61 0.69 -32.37
C CYS A 15 -24.70 -0.34 -32.06
N GLY A 16 -24.41 -1.22 -31.12
CA GLY A 16 -25.41 -2.08 -30.48
C GLY A 16 -24.79 -2.78 -29.28
N LEU A 17 -25.03 -2.24 -28.09
CA LEU A 17 -24.89 -2.99 -26.84
C LEU A 17 -25.62 -4.34 -26.98
N PRO A 18 -25.03 -5.42 -26.46
CA PRO A 18 -25.82 -6.37 -25.70
C PRO A 18 -25.26 -6.42 -24.28
N SER A 19 -26.11 -6.00 -23.36
CA SER A 19 -26.15 -6.42 -21.98
C SER A 19 -25.95 -7.94 -21.86
N CYS A 20 -24.72 -8.36 -21.57
CA CYS A 20 -24.43 -9.73 -21.17
C CYS A 20 -23.49 -9.67 -19.97
N ILE A 21 -24.04 -9.26 -18.82
CA ILE A 21 -23.53 -9.69 -17.52
C ILE A 21 -23.56 -11.22 -17.56
N PRO A 22 -22.43 -11.94 -17.40
CA PRO A 22 -22.50 -13.38 -17.24
C PRO A 22 -23.30 -13.60 -15.95
N SER A 23 -24.46 -14.24 -16.06
CA SER A 23 -25.27 -14.56 -14.88
C SER A 23 -24.39 -15.38 -13.95
N CYS A 24 -23.92 -14.77 -12.86
CA CYS A 24 -23.43 -15.49 -11.72
C CYS A 24 -24.55 -16.45 -11.33
N ARG A 25 -24.33 -17.75 -11.54
CA ARG A 25 -25.18 -18.77 -10.96
C ARG A 25 -25.09 -18.58 -9.44
N GLN A 26 -26.05 -17.85 -8.90
CA GLN A 26 -26.35 -17.87 -7.48
C GLN A 26 -26.77 -19.30 -7.17
N ASN A 27 -25.82 -20.13 -6.74
CA ASN A 27 -26.17 -21.22 -5.85
C ASN A 27 -26.61 -20.55 -4.56
N VAL A 28 -27.91 -20.27 -4.48
CA VAL A 28 -28.57 -19.87 -3.25
C VAL A 28 -28.47 -21.06 -2.32
N PHE A 29 -27.45 -21.07 -1.45
CA PHE A 29 -27.52 -21.86 -0.24
C PHE A 29 -28.68 -21.29 0.59
N SER A 30 -29.72 -22.10 0.76
CA SER A 30 -30.84 -21.82 1.63
C SER A 30 -30.40 -21.99 3.09
N SER A 31 -29.69 -21.01 3.60
CA SER A 31 -29.51 -20.76 5.04
C SER A 31 -29.08 -19.31 5.18
N SER A 32 -29.61 -18.62 6.18
CA SER A 32 -29.12 -17.29 6.59
C SER A 32 -27.59 -17.26 6.60
N PRO A 33 -26.92 -16.19 6.10
CA PRO A 33 -25.47 -16.11 6.16
C PRO A 33 -25.04 -16.34 7.61
N PRO A 34 -24.00 -17.15 7.88
CA PRO A 34 -23.54 -17.33 9.23
C PRO A 34 -23.23 -15.94 9.83
N ALA A 35 -23.47 -15.74 11.13
CA ALA A 35 -23.32 -14.47 11.87
C ALA A 35 -21.89 -13.85 11.84
N ILE A 36 -21.04 -14.38 10.97
CA ILE A 36 -19.65 -14.08 10.70
C ILE A 36 -19.53 -12.94 9.66
N CYS A 37 -20.50 -12.78 8.75
CA CYS A 37 -20.34 -11.87 7.61
C CYS A 37 -20.63 -10.41 8.00
N LEU A 38 -19.70 -9.50 7.67
CA LEU A 38 -19.94 -8.05 7.65
C LEU A 38 -20.98 -7.68 6.57
N ALA A 39 -21.48 -6.44 6.61
CA ALA A 39 -22.39 -5.95 5.58
C ALA A 39 -21.74 -6.04 4.18
N GLY A 40 -22.38 -6.75 3.25
CA GLY A 40 -21.84 -7.00 1.89
C GLY A 40 -20.79 -8.12 1.81
N GLU A 41 -20.44 -8.76 2.93
CA GLU A 41 -19.60 -9.95 2.97
C GLU A 41 -20.43 -11.21 2.69
N TYR A 42 -19.88 -12.12 1.87
CA TYR A 42 -20.48 -13.43 1.60
C TYR A 42 -19.40 -14.51 1.52
N VAL A 43 -19.77 -15.73 1.94
CA VAL A 43 -18.89 -16.91 1.88
C VAL A 43 -18.74 -17.35 0.42
N GLN A 44 -17.50 -17.49 -0.04
CA GLN A 44 -17.16 -18.05 -1.35
C GLN A 44 -16.95 -19.56 -1.26
N GLU A 45 -16.21 -20.01 -0.25
CA GLU A 45 -15.95 -21.43 0.02
C GLU A 45 -15.78 -21.68 1.52
N GLU A 46 -16.01 -22.91 1.94
CA GLU A 46 -15.80 -23.36 3.32
C GLU A 46 -15.21 -24.78 3.39
N ALA A 47 -14.52 -25.05 4.49
CA ALA A 47 -14.03 -26.37 4.86
C ALA A 47 -14.26 -26.61 6.35
N SER A 48 -15.09 -27.60 6.69
CA SER A 48 -15.33 -28.04 8.07
C SER A 48 -14.27 -29.04 8.53
N CYS A 49 -14.23 -29.31 9.84
CA CYS A 49 -13.30 -30.27 10.45
C CYS A 49 -11.81 -29.96 10.17
N VAL A 50 -11.49 -28.68 9.99
CA VAL A 50 -10.13 -28.18 9.77
C VAL A 50 -9.44 -27.99 11.11
N ARG A 51 -8.18 -28.43 11.21
CA ARG A 51 -7.38 -28.25 12.42
C ARG A 51 -6.40 -27.10 12.23
N LYS A 52 -6.57 -26.03 13.01
CA LYS A 52 -5.61 -24.91 13.07
C LYS A 52 -4.50 -25.22 14.05
N SER A 53 -3.25 -25.14 13.60
CA SER A 53 -2.10 -25.20 14.49
C SER A 53 -1.97 -23.92 15.31
N VAL A 54 -1.72 -24.09 16.61
CA VAL A 54 -1.41 -23.02 17.55
C VAL A 54 -0.15 -23.41 18.33
N LEU A 55 0.79 -22.48 18.48
CA LEU A 55 1.95 -22.68 19.35
C LEU A 55 1.54 -22.39 20.79
N SER A 56 1.73 -23.37 21.67
CA SER A 56 1.61 -23.24 23.12
C SER A 56 2.99 -23.34 23.79
N ARG A 57 3.08 -22.92 25.06
CA ARG A 57 4.31 -23.08 25.88
C ARG A 57 4.78 -24.54 25.96
N ASP A 58 3.85 -25.50 25.88
CA ASP A 58 4.11 -26.94 26.01
C ASP A 58 4.23 -27.66 24.65
N GLY A 59 4.19 -26.93 23.53
CA GLY A 59 4.35 -27.49 22.19
C GLY A 59 3.27 -27.06 21.17
N LYS A 60 3.24 -27.75 20.02
CA LYS A 60 2.27 -27.51 18.95
C LYS A 60 0.93 -28.14 19.32
N VAL A 61 -0.12 -27.33 19.30
CA VAL A 61 -1.49 -27.69 19.64
C VAL A 61 -2.38 -27.53 18.42
N TYR A 62 -3.38 -28.40 18.26
CA TYR A 62 -4.35 -28.32 17.17
C TYR A 62 -5.74 -27.98 17.69
N VAL A 63 -6.36 -26.95 17.12
CA VAL A 63 -7.72 -26.51 17.43
C VAL A 63 -8.63 -26.89 16.26
N PRO A 64 -9.63 -27.76 16.46
CA PRO A 64 -10.60 -28.10 15.41
C PRO A 64 -11.59 -26.94 15.18
N GLY A 65 -12.07 -26.81 13.96
CA GLY A 65 -12.99 -25.75 13.57
C GLY A 65 -13.34 -25.75 12.09
N THR A 66 -14.02 -24.69 11.66
CA THR A 66 -14.39 -24.47 10.26
C THR A 66 -13.62 -23.29 9.67
N LEU A 67 -13.03 -23.48 8.49
CA LEU A 67 -12.32 -22.48 7.72
C LEU A 67 -13.22 -21.94 6.61
N TYR A 68 -13.41 -20.62 6.58
CA TYR A 68 -14.18 -19.91 5.57
C TYR A 68 -13.27 -19.01 4.74
N CYS A 69 -13.49 -19.01 3.43
CA CYS A 69 -12.99 -17.98 2.52
C CYS A 69 -14.19 -17.13 2.08
N THR A 70 -14.22 -15.86 2.47
CA THR A 70 -15.23 -14.90 2.02
C THR A 70 -14.68 -14.03 0.90
N ASN A 71 -15.54 -13.25 0.27
CA ASN A 71 -15.11 -12.22 -0.68
C ASN A 71 -14.21 -11.14 -0.03
N LEU A 72 -14.08 -11.09 1.31
CA LEU A 72 -13.30 -10.07 2.04
C LEU A 72 -12.19 -10.62 2.95
N ARG A 73 -12.28 -11.85 3.47
CA ARG A 73 -11.33 -12.37 4.47
C ARG A 73 -11.32 -13.89 4.53
N VAL A 74 -10.26 -14.44 5.11
CA VAL A 74 -10.24 -15.82 5.60
C VAL A 74 -10.59 -15.80 7.08
N VAL A 75 -11.58 -16.60 7.46
CA VAL A 75 -12.06 -16.69 8.85
C VAL A 75 -11.96 -18.13 9.31
N PHE A 76 -11.38 -18.36 10.49
CA PHE A 76 -11.40 -19.66 11.14
C PHE A 76 -12.24 -19.56 12.41
N LEU A 77 -13.27 -20.39 12.52
CA LEU A 77 -14.09 -20.51 13.72
C LEU A 77 -13.77 -21.82 14.45
N PRO A 78 -13.28 -21.77 15.69
CA PRO A 78 -13.11 -22.97 16.52
C PRO A 78 -14.45 -23.65 16.81
N ASP A 79 -14.44 -24.97 16.93
CA ASP A 79 -15.61 -25.72 17.39
C ASP A 79 -15.94 -25.41 18.87
N PRO A 80 -17.22 -25.44 19.27
CA PRO A 80 -17.65 -25.07 20.62
C PRO A 80 -17.13 -25.99 21.74
N SER A 81 -16.58 -27.16 21.40
CA SER A 81 -15.89 -28.08 22.31
C SER A 81 -14.56 -28.53 21.71
N PRO A 82 -13.48 -27.75 21.84
CA PRO A 82 -12.21 -28.07 21.21
C PRO A 82 -11.56 -29.30 21.87
N SER A 83 -11.57 -30.44 21.18
CA SER A 83 -10.74 -31.58 21.55
C SER A 83 -9.31 -31.34 21.05
N THR A 84 -8.39 -31.20 21.98
CA THR A 84 -6.99 -30.89 21.70
C THR A 84 -6.19 -32.18 21.49
N GLU A 85 -5.60 -32.35 20.31
CA GLU A 85 -4.76 -33.51 19.99
C GLU A 85 -3.32 -33.09 19.65
N VAL A 86 -2.35 -33.97 19.89
CA VAL A 86 -0.94 -33.77 19.52
C VAL A 86 -0.63 -34.70 18.35
N VAL A 87 -0.26 -34.12 17.20
CA VAL A 87 0.08 -34.89 15.99
C VAL A 87 1.36 -34.33 15.35
N ASN A 88 2.28 -35.22 14.99
CA ASN A 88 3.45 -34.91 14.19
C ASN A 88 3.16 -35.22 12.71
N SER A 89 3.37 -34.27 11.80
CA SER A 89 3.46 -34.56 10.37
C SER A 89 4.47 -33.65 9.67
N PHE A 90 5.11 -34.21 8.65
CA PHE A 90 6.01 -33.54 7.72
C PHE A 90 5.59 -33.92 6.30
N THR A 91 5.37 -32.93 5.43
CA THR A 91 5.25 -33.14 3.98
C THR A 91 5.82 -31.96 3.20
N LYS A 92 6.12 -32.22 1.92
CA LYS A 92 6.80 -31.32 0.98
C LYS A 92 5.89 -30.14 0.61
N ALA A 93 6.36 -28.91 0.83
CA ALA A 93 5.60 -27.69 0.55
C ALA A 93 5.57 -27.33 -0.95
N LYS A 94 4.46 -26.74 -1.41
CA LYS A 94 4.33 -26.13 -2.74
C LYS A 94 3.70 -24.75 -2.65
N VAL A 95 4.29 -23.78 -3.33
CA VAL A 95 3.73 -22.43 -3.48
C VAL A 95 2.56 -22.43 -4.43
N LEU A 96 1.51 -21.70 -4.05
CA LEU A 96 0.34 -21.42 -4.87
C LEU A 96 0.31 -19.93 -5.19
N THR A 97 0.23 -19.64 -6.47
CA THR A 97 -0.12 -18.33 -7.02
C THR A 97 -1.59 -18.35 -7.46
N ALA A 98 -2.18 -17.21 -7.75
CA ALA A 98 -3.57 -17.16 -8.20
C ALA A 98 -3.78 -17.76 -9.62
N SER A 99 -2.71 -17.81 -10.43
CA SER A 99 -2.63 -18.59 -11.67
C SER A 99 -2.36 -20.09 -11.47
N SER A 100 -2.09 -20.54 -10.23
CA SER A 100 -1.77 -21.94 -9.96
C SER A 100 -3.03 -22.80 -9.96
N THR A 101 -3.07 -23.81 -10.83
CA THR A 101 -4.01 -24.92 -10.69
C THR A 101 -3.43 -25.97 -9.74
N LEU A 102 -4.09 -26.20 -8.60
CA LEU A 102 -3.77 -27.33 -7.73
C LEU A 102 -3.99 -28.64 -8.50
N LYS A 103 -2.97 -29.52 -8.46
CA LYS A 103 -3.02 -30.85 -9.10
C LYS A 103 -3.21 -31.98 -8.09
N PHE A 104 -3.25 -31.64 -6.80
CA PHE A 104 -3.34 -32.55 -5.67
C PHE A 104 -4.17 -31.90 -4.57
N ILE A 105 -4.66 -32.71 -3.64
CA ILE A 105 -5.40 -32.25 -2.47
C ILE A 105 -4.38 -31.88 -1.38
N PRO A 106 -4.42 -30.67 -0.81
CA PRO A 106 -3.51 -30.28 0.24
C PRO A 106 -3.86 -30.97 1.57
N GLU A 107 -2.87 -31.61 2.20
CA GLU A 107 -2.99 -32.10 3.59
C GLU A 107 -2.76 -30.99 4.62
N GLU A 108 -1.95 -29.99 4.25
CA GLU A 108 -1.65 -28.79 5.04
C GLU A 108 -1.75 -27.55 4.14
N LEU A 109 -2.37 -26.49 4.66
CA LEU A 109 -2.37 -25.16 4.10
C LEU A 109 -1.64 -24.21 5.05
N VAL A 110 -0.56 -23.59 4.56
CA VAL A 110 0.19 -22.56 5.29
C VAL A 110 -0.06 -21.20 4.65
N VAL A 111 -0.59 -20.26 5.42
CA VAL A 111 -0.92 -18.91 5.00
C VAL A 111 0.04 -17.93 5.67
N TYR A 112 0.89 -17.29 4.86
CA TYR A 112 1.81 -16.25 5.33
C TYR A 112 1.14 -14.89 5.18
N CYS A 113 0.93 -14.22 6.31
CA CYS A 113 0.28 -12.92 6.37
C CYS A 113 1.33 -11.80 6.36
N ARG A 114 0.94 -10.62 5.85
CA ARG A 114 1.81 -9.43 5.84
C ARG A 114 2.11 -8.86 7.23
N ASP A 115 1.28 -9.19 8.21
CA ASP A 115 1.41 -8.81 9.62
C ASP A 115 2.25 -9.80 10.46
N PHE A 116 3.20 -10.49 9.80
CA PHE A 116 4.11 -11.48 10.40
C PHE A 116 3.45 -12.77 10.90
N ARG A 117 2.12 -12.91 10.83
CA ARG A 117 1.44 -14.14 11.24
C ARG A 117 1.63 -15.25 10.20
N VAL A 118 1.85 -16.47 10.68
CA VAL A 118 1.82 -17.70 9.88
C VAL A 118 0.68 -18.56 10.41
N LEU A 119 -0.36 -18.74 9.60
CA LEU A 119 -1.50 -19.60 9.93
C LEU A 119 -1.31 -20.95 9.27
N LYS A 120 -1.45 -22.04 10.02
CA LYS A 120 -1.33 -23.40 9.48
C LYS A 120 -2.62 -24.17 9.74
N PHE A 121 -3.17 -24.75 8.68
CA PHE A 121 -4.41 -25.50 8.69
C PHE A 121 -4.15 -26.90 8.16
N HIS A 122 -4.75 -27.91 8.79
CA HIS A 122 -4.58 -29.32 8.42
C HIS A 122 -5.93 -29.95 8.09
N PHE A 123 -5.93 -30.80 7.05
CA PHE A 123 -7.10 -31.48 6.48
C PHE A 123 -6.94 -33.00 6.58
N HIS A 124 -6.75 -33.55 7.79
CA HIS A 124 -6.31 -34.93 7.99
C HIS A 124 -7.41 -36.00 7.94
N GLU A 125 -8.68 -35.62 7.74
CA GLU A 125 -9.81 -36.58 7.74
C GLU A 125 -10.21 -37.01 6.33
N SER A 126 -10.42 -38.31 6.17
CA SER A 126 -10.92 -38.93 4.93
C SER A 126 -12.27 -38.31 4.55
N GLY A 127 -12.39 -37.74 3.34
CA GLY A 127 -13.61 -37.09 2.87
C GLY A 127 -13.58 -35.55 2.82
N LEU A 128 -12.54 -34.91 3.38
CA LEU A 128 -12.35 -33.45 3.31
C LEU A 128 -11.65 -32.99 2.02
N GLU A 129 -11.26 -33.92 1.15
CA GLU A 129 -10.44 -33.64 -0.03
C GLU A 129 -11.05 -32.60 -0.99
N PRO A 130 -12.36 -32.66 -1.31
CA PRO A 130 -12.98 -31.67 -2.17
C PRO A 130 -13.07 -30.28 -1.52
N GLN A 131 -13.29 -30.24 -0.19
CA GLN A 131 -13.40 -28.98 0.55
C GLN A 131 -12.04 -28.29 0.68
N ALA A 132 -11.00 -29.06 1.04
CA ALA A 132 -9.62 -28.60 1.12
C ALA A 132 -9.14 -28.02 -0.21
N PHE A 133 -9.47 -28.69 -1.34
CA PHE A 133 -9.15 -28.18 -2.67
C PHE A 133 -9.85 -26.86 -2.96
N ARG A 134 -11.18 -26.78 -2.78
CA ARG A 134 -11.96 -25.58 -3.12
C ARG A 134 -11.58 -24.37 -2.28
N VAL A 135 -11.50 -24.52 -0.95
CA VAL A 135 -11.15 -23.41 -0.05
C VAL A 135 -9.73 -22.91 -0.34
N THR A 136 -8.78 -23.82 -0.60
CA THR A 136 -7.41 -23.41 -0.92
C THR A 136 -7.34 -22.65 -2.24
N MET A 137 -8.10 -23.09 -3.24
CA MET A 137 -8.17 -22.40 -4.54
C MET A 137 -8.85 -21.04 -4.41
N ALA A 138 -9.94 -20.93 -3.66
CA ALA A 138 -10.62 -19.66 -3.40
C ALA A 138 -9.70 -18.67 -2.67
N ILE A 139 -8.96 -19.15 -1.67
CA ILE A 139 -7.95 -18.36 -0.95
C ILE A 139 -6.85 -17.86 -1.90
N ALA A 140 -6.37 -18.71 -2.80
CA ALA A 140 -5.35 -18.32 -3.79
C ALA A 140 -5.89 -17.30 -4.80
N GLN A 141 -7.11 -17.48 -5.31
CA GLN A 141 -7.76 -16.62 -6.30
C GLN A 141 -8.25 -15.28 -5.73
N ALA A 142 -8.62 -15.24 -4.44
CA ALA A 142 -8.99 -14.01 -3.74
C ALA A 142 -7.87 -12.96 -3.75
N ARG A 143 -6.60 -13.39 -3.89
CA ARG A 143 -5.43 -12.52 -4.07
C ARG A 143 -5.54 -11.63 -5.31
N GLU A 144 -6.10 -12.13 -6.40
CA GLU A 144 -6.23 -11.39 -7.68
C GLU A 144 -7.48 -10.50 -7.75
N SER A 145 -8.56 -10.89 -7.07
CA SER A 145 -9.84 -10.17 -7.11
C SER A 145 -9.91 -8.98 -6.13
N GLY A 146 -8.92 -8.82 -5.25
CA GLY A 146 -8.87 -7.81 -4.20
C GLY A 146 -8.83 -6.35 -4.66
N ALA A 147 -8.58 -6.09 -5.95
CA ALA A 147 -8.55 -4.74 -6.51
C ALA A 147 -9.95 -4.12 -6.77
N ALA A 148 -11.02 -4.93 -6.75
CA ALA A 148 -12.33 -4.50 -7.27
C ALA A 148 -13.38 -4.11 -6.20
N CYS A 149 -13.07 -4.22 -4.90
CA CYS A 149 -14.07 -4.00 -3.85
C CYS A 149 -13.62 -2.94 -2.83
N LEU A 150 -13.60 -1.67 -3.25
CA LEU A 150 -13.73 -0.52 -2.35
C LEU A 150 -15.09 0.12 -2.64
N SER A 151 -16.16 -0.45 -2.07
CA SER A 151 -17.45 0.24 -2.04
C SER A 151 -17.51 1.02 -0.73
N GLU A 152 -17.32 2.32 -0.83
CA GLU A 152 -17.61 3.25 0.26
C GLU A 152 -19.12 3.34 0.44
N ASN A 153 -19.60 3.01 1.63
CA ASN A 153 -20.84 3.56 2.19
C ASN A 153 -20.85 3.26 3.69
N GLY A 154 -20.12 4.08 4.43
CA GLY A 154 -20.19 4.16 5.88
C GLY A 154 -20.45 5.60 6.29
N GLN A 155 -21.72 6.01 6.35
CA GLN A 155 -22.10 7.22 7.08
C GLN A 155 -22.03 6.89 8.58
N ALA A 156 -20.95 7.30 9.24
CA ALA A 156 -20.86 7.30 10.69
C ALA A 156 -21.52 8.57 11.24
N GLY A 157 -22.42 8.39 12.22
CA GLY A 157 -23.08 9.47 12.93
C GLY A 157 -22.07 10.33 13.69
N ARG A 158 -22.24 11.66 13.61
CA ARG A 158 -21.49 12.62 14.41
C ARG A 158 -22.14 12.72 15.80
N GLU A 159 -21.41 12.32 16.83
CA GLU A 159 -21.62 12.84 18.18
C GLU A 159 -20.72 14.08 18.34
N GLU A 160 -21.29 15.13 18.92
CA GLU A 160 -20.68 16.46 19.08
C GLU A 160 -19.75 16.48 20.30
N GLU A 161 -18.43 16.50 20.11
CA GLU A 161 -17.48 16.91 21.18
C GLU A 161 -16.26 17.68 20.63
N GLU A 162 -16.00 18.83 21.26
CA GLU A 162 -14.86 19.77 21.25
C GLU A 162 -14.31 20.33 19.91
N GLU A 163 -13.80 21.57 19.95
CA GLU A 163 -13.18 22.32 18.83
C GLU A 163 -11.85 21.69 18.34
N GLU A 164 -11.81 20.38 18.10
CA GLU A 164 -10.69 19.74 17.43
C GLU A 164 -10.77 20.05 15.93
N ILE A 165 -9.63 20.43 15.33
CA ILE A 165 -9.56 20.64 13.88
C ILE A 165 -9.95 19.31 13.21
N PRO A 166 -10.98 19.31 12.34
CA PRO A 166 -11.45 18.09 11.72
C PRO A 166 -10.36 17.49 10.84
N THR A 167 -10.36 16.17 10.70
CA THR A 167 -9.47 15.47 9.78
C THR A 167 -9.64 16.01 8.36
N LEU A 168 -8.58 16.61 7.82
CA LEU A 168 -8.53 17.17 6.48
C LEU A 168 -8.15 16.08 5.47
N LEU A 169 -8.96 15.92 4.43
CA LEU A 169 -8.73 14.92 3.37
C LEU A 169 -7.91 15.47 2.18
N PHE A 170 -7.72 16.80 2.12
CA PHE A 170 -6.96 17.48 1.06
C PHE A 170 -7.52 17.27 -0.36
N GLU A 171 -8.84 17.04 -0.47
CA GLU A 171 -9.53 16.85 -1.75
C GLU A 171 -10.08 18.16 -2.34
N SER A 172 -10.30 19.16 -1.48
CA SER A 172 -10.86 20.46 -1.83
C SER A 172 -9.89 21.60 -1.59
N LEU A 173 -10.01 22.70 -2.33
CA LEU A 173 -9.18 23.90 -2.15
C LEU A 173 -9.26 24.42 -0.70
N CYS A 174 -10.43 24.31 -0.06
CA CYS A 174 -10.67 24.76 1.30
C CYS A 174 -9.80 23.99 2.31
N ASP A 175 -9.60 22.68 2.15
CA ASP A 175 -8.74 21.88 3.03
C ASP A 175 -7.30 22.40 3.02
N TRP A 176 -6.79 22.69 1.82
CA TRP A 176 -5.45 23.23 1.62
C TRP A 176 -5.30 24.63 2.23
N GLU A 177 -6.34 25.47 2.15
CA GLU A 177 -6.34 26.81 2.77
C GLU A 177 -6.41 26.75 4.30
N MET A 178 -7.25 25.86 4.84
CA MET A 178 -7.41 25.68 6.29
C MET A 178 -6.10 25.26 6.95
N GLU A 179 -5.42 24.27 6.36
CA GLU A 179 -4.13 23.81 6.89
C GLU A 179 -3.02 24.86 6.71
N LEU A 180 -2.99 25.57 5.58
CA LEU A 180 -2.02 26.66 5.38
C LEU A 180 -2.20 27.78 6.42
N LYS A 181 -3.45 28.10 6.75
CA LYS A 181 -3.80 29.06 7.80
C LYS A 181 -3.38 28.56 9.18
N ARG A 182 -3.56 27.27 9.49
CA ARG A 182 -3.10 26.65 10.75
C ARG A 182 -1.59 26.79 10.91
N LEU A 183 -0.84 26.54 9.82
CA LEU A 183 0.63 26.67 9.78
C LEU A 183 1.14 28.13 9.83
N ARG A 184 0.25 29.12 9.74
CA ARG A 184 0.57 30.57 9.71
C ARG A 184 1.58 30.93 8.62
N ALA A 185 1.49 30.25 7.48
CA ALA A 185 2.41 30.44 6.35
C ALA A 185 1.94 31.59 5.43
N SER A 186 1.96 32.84 5.93
CA SER A 186 1.39 34.00 5.22
C SER A 186 2.15 34.41 3.95
N SER A 187 3.40 33.98 3.78
CA SER A 187 4.20 34.17 2.57
C SER A 187 3.93 33.13 1.49
N TRP A 188 2.96 32.24 1.72
CA TRP A 188 2.59 31.13 0.83
C TRP A 188 1.12 31.24 0.42
N ARG A 189 0.78 30.63 -0.71
CA ARG A 189 -0.60 30.57 -1.22
C ARG A 189 -0.93 29.18 -1.75
N VAL A 190 -2.21 28.85 -1.77
CA VAL A 190 -2.74 27.68 -2.49
C VAL A 190 -2.82 28.03 -3.99
N SER A 191 -2.22 27.21 -4.84
CA SER A 191 -2.28 27.33 -6.30
C SER A 191 -3.14 26.20 -6.88
N PRO A 192 -4.16 26.51 -7.69
CA PRO A 192 -4.96 25.52 -8.42
C PRO A 192 -4.32 25.14 -9.78
N VAL A 193 -3.03 25.43 -9.99
CA VAL A 193 -2.36 25.22 -11.28
C VAL A 193 -2.47 23.78 -11.82
N ASN A 194 -2.65 22.80 -10.92
CA ASN A 194 -2.76 21.39 -11.23
C ASN A 194 -4.18 20.82 -10.99
N GLU A 195 -5.22 21.66 -10.90
CA GLU A 195 -6.59 21.23 -10.55
C GLU A 195 -7.14 20.16 -11.50
N ARG A 196 -6.73 20.22 -12.76
CA ARG A 196 -7.09 19.27 -13.83
C ARG A 196 -6.05 18.18 -14.08
N PHE A 197 -4.98 18.13 -13.27
CA PHE A 197 -3.83 17.24 -13.44
C PHE A 197 -3.03 17.44 -14.74
N ASP A 198 -3.21 18.57 -15.43
CA ASP A 198 -2.51 18.90 -16.67
C ASP A 198 -0.99 19.08 -16.48
N MET A 199 -0.55 19.45 -15.27
CA MET A 199 0.86 19.67 -14.97
C MET A 199 1.56 18.41 -14.50
N SER A 200 0.95 17.65 -13.59
CA SER A 200 1.43 16.33 -13.15
C SER A 200 0.27 15.48 -12.67
N THR A 201 0.15 14.28 -13.24
CA THR A 201 -0.88 13.30 -12.87
C THR A 201 -0.61 12.61 -11.54
N SER A 202 0.60 12.77 -10.98
CA SER A 202 0.98 12.18 -9.70
C SER A 202 0.96 13.17 -8.53
N LEU A 203 0.80 14.47 -8.81
CA LEU A 203 0.65 15.51 -7.79
C LEU A 203 -0.82 15.80 -7.47
N PRO A 204 -1.10 16.40 -6.30
CA PRO A 204 -2.46 16.82 -5.96
C PRO A 204 -2.96 17.96 -6.86
N LYS A 205 -4.28 18.18 -6.81
CA LYS A 205 -4.95 19.27 -7.51
C LYS A 205 -4.44 20.65 -7.13
N TYR A 206 -4.07 20.81 -5.86
CA TYR A 206 -3.66 22.08 -5.28
C TYR A 206 -2.27 21.94 -4.67
N LEU A 207 -1.47 23.01 -4.79
CA LEU A 207 -0.10 23.04 -4.27
C LEU A 207 0.12 24.33 -3.47
N TRP A 208 0.92 24.25 -2.43
CA TRP A 208 1.41 25.44 -1.74
C TRP A 208 2.68 25.96 -2.37
N VAL A 209 2.64 27.21 -2.81
CA VAL A 209 3.74 27.89 -3.50
C VAL A 209 3.97 29.28 -2.90
N PRO A 210 5.17 29.89 -3.09
CA PRO A 210 5.42 31.24 -2.62
C PRO A 210 4.39 32.23 -3.17
N ALA A 211 3.88 33.13 -2.33
CA ALA A 211 2.80 34.04 -2.70
C ALA A 211 3.15 34.95 -3.89
N LEU A 212 4.43 35.28 -4.06
CA LEU A 212 4.93 36.13 -5.13
C LEU A 212 5.15 35.39 -6.46
N LEU A 213 5.18 34.05 -6.46
CA LEU A 213 5.37 33.26 -7.68
C LEU A 213 4.03 33.15 -8.41
N LEU A 214 3.95 33.60 -9.66
CA LEU A 214 2.72 33.52 -10.45
C LEU A 214 2.51 32.11 -11.05
N ASP A 215 1.26 31.71 -11.27
CA ASP A 215 0.97 30.38 -11.84
C ASP A 215 1.61 30.19 -13.22
N ASN A 216 1.69 31.22 -14.07
CA ASN A 216 2.37 31.12 -15.37
C ASN A 216 3.89 30.89 -15.27
N GLU A 217 4.52 31.33 -14.18
CA GLU A 217 5.94 31.06 -13.89
C GLU A 217 6.08 29.64 -13.33
N LEU A 218 5.21 29.27 -12.41
CA LEU A 218 5.15 27.94 -11.83
C LEU A 218 4.95 26.85 -12.90
N LYS A 219 4.04 27.04 -13.86
CA LYS A 219 3.81 26.12 -14.99
C LYS A 219 5.08 25.79 -15.77
N ARG A 220 5.99 26.75 -15.90
CA ARG A 220 7.26 26.59 -16.63
C ARG A 220 8.25 25.76 -15.80
N ALA A 221 8.27 25.94 -14.48
CA ALA A 221 9.09 25.14 -13.57
C ALA A 221 8.79 23.63 -13.62
N PHE A 222 7.54 23.21 -13.87
CA PHE A 222 7.15 21.79 -13.95
C PHE A 222 7.99 20.96 -14.94
N ALA A 223 8.45 21.57 -16.04
CA ALA A 223 9.22 20.86 -17.06
C ALA A 223 10.64 20.45 -16.61
N HIS A 224 11.13 21.01 -15.50
CA HIS A 224 12.50 20.81 -15.03
C HIS A 224 12.66 19.65 -14.03
N PHE A 225 11.57 19.07 -13.54
CA PHE A 225 11.58 18.06 -12.49
C PHE A 225 11.05 16.71 -13.02
N ASN A 226 11.62 15.61 -12.53
CA ASN A 226 11.14 14.27 -12.85
C ASN A 226 9.68 14.10 -12.43
N GLU A 227 8.90 13.38 -13.24
CA GLU A 227 7.44 13.24 -13.08
C GLU A 227 6.69 14.59 -12.96
N ARG A 228 7.36 15.68 -13.36
CA ARG A 228 6.92 17.07 -13.20
C ARG A 228 6.59 17.42 -11.75
N ARG A 229 7.28 16.85 -10.78
CA ARG A 229 6.98 17.06 -9.35
C ARG A 229 7.81 18.19 -8.78
N VAL A 230 7.34 19.41 -9.01
CA VAL A 230 8.00 20.65 -8.58
C VAL A 230 8.15 20.77 -7.05
N PRO A 231 9.13 21.55 -6.58
CA PRO A 231 9.23 21.94 -5.18
C PRO A 231 7.94 22.58 -4.66
N ARG A 232 7.46 22.05 -3.54
CA ARG A 232 6.24 22.52 -2.89
C ARG A 232 6.42 22.52 -1.39
N LEU A 233 5.74 23.44 -0.71
CA LEU A 233 5.72 23.47 0.76
C LEU A 233 5.05 22.20 1.29
N CYS A 234 5.73 21.53 2.21
CA CYS A 234 5.16 20.47 3.04
C CYS A 234 4.76 21.02 4.39
N TRP A 235 5.65 21.84 4.97
CA TRP A 235 5.50 22.34 6.33
C TRP A 235 6.21 23.67 6.53
N HIS A 236 5.64 24.51 7.39
CA HIS A 236 6.16 25.82 7.75
C HIS A 236 6.32 25.91 9.28
N HIS A 237 7.55 26.18 9.72
CA HIS A 237 7.87 26.39 11.13
C HIS A 237 7.37 27.78 11.57
N PRO A 238 6.82 27.95 12.79
CA PRO A 238 6.38 29.27 13.29
C PRO A 238 7.48 30.35 13.32
N GLY A 239 8.74 29.93 13.38
CA GLY A 239 9.95 30.76 13.28
C GLY A 239 10.38 31.11 11.85
N GLY A 240 9.62 30.72 10.83
CA GLY A 240 9.81 31.11 9.43
C GLY A 240 10.56 30.11 8.55
N SER A 241 11.19 29.07 9.10
CA SER A 241 11.81 28.01 8.29
C SER A 241 10.76 27.18 7.56
N VAL A 242 11.09 26.71 6.36
CA VAL A 242 10.19 25.91 5.52
C VAL A 242 10.78 24.55 5.25
N LEU A 243 9.93 23.55 5.04
CA LEU A 243 10.28 22.25 4.53
C LEU A 243 9.63 22.08 3.16
N LEU A 244 10.46 21.99 2.12
CA LEU A 244 10.04 21.73 0.75
C LEU A 244 10.29 20.27 0.39
N ARG A 245 9.48 19.74 -0.52
CA ARG A 245 9.75 18.47 -1.20
C ARG A 245 9.64 18.64 -2.70
N ALA A 246 10.49 17.94 -3.45
CA ALA A 246 10.40 17.86 -4.89
C ALA A 246 11.01 16.57 -5.41
N ALA A 247 10.64 16.21 -6.64
CA ALA A 247 11.44 15.25 -7.39
C ALA A 247 12.80 15.86 -7.74
N SER A 248 13.75 15.04 -8.16
CA SER A 248 15.03 15.52 -8.64
C SER A 248 14.87 16.19 -10.01
N PHE A 249 15.89 16.95 -10.39
CA PHE A 249 15.93 17.60 -11.69
C PHE A 249 16.00 16.58 -12.83
N HIS A 250 15.39 16.93 -13.95
CA HIS A 250 15.62 16.23 -15.21
C HIS A 250 17.07 16.43 -15.65
N ALA A 251 17.74 15.37 -16.12
CA ALA A 251 19.15 15.43 -16.52
C ALA A 251 19.42 16.47 -17.61
N ASP A 252 18.48 16.65 -18.53
CA ASP A 252 18.57 17.63 -19.64
C ASP A 252 18.05 19.03 -19.26
N SER A 253 17.87 19.31 -17.98
CA SER A 253 17.46 20.65 -17.52
C SER A 253 18.58 21.65 -17.75
N ASP A 254 18.32 22.65 -18.60
CA ASP A 254 19.26 23.71 -18.93
C ASP A 254 19.14 24.88 -17.94
N PRO A 255 20.19 25.20 -17.17
CA PRO A 255 20.18 26.25 -16.16
C PRO A 255 20.16 27.67 -16.76
N GLU A 256 20.46 27.86 -18.04
CA GLU A 256 20.47 29.19 -18.69
C GLU A 256 19.08 29.65 -19.16
N LYS A 257 18.07 28.79 -19.10
CA LYS A 257 16.70 29.11 -19.50
C LYS A 257 16.04 30.11 -18.54
N GLU A 258 15.23 31.02 -19.08
CA GLU A 258 14.46 32.01 -18.27
C GLU A 258 13.59 31.34 -17.20
N ASP A 259 13.11 30.13 -17.47
CA ASP A 259 12.29 29.32 -16.58
C ASP A 259 13.06 28.84 -15.33
N MET A 260 14.39 28.77 -15.39
CA MET A 260 15.24 28.40 -14.26
C MET A 260 15.18 29.44 -13.13
N ARG A 261 14.92 30.72 -13.44
CA ARG A 261 14.69 31.75 -12.40
C ARG A 261 13.44 31.46 -11.57
N SER A 262 12.40 30.91 -12.20
CA SER A 262 11.19 30.49 -11.51
C SER A 262 11.47 29.29 -10.59
N VAL A 263 12.34 28.37 -11.03
CA VAL A 263 12.81 27.25 -10.20
C VAL A 263 13.64 27.72 -9.00
N GLU A 264 14.55 28.68 -9.21
CA GLU A 264 15.33 29.28 -8.12
C GLU A 264 14.43 29.97 -7.10
N THR A 265 13.44 30.75 -7.56
CA THR A 265 12.45 31.40 -6.68
C THR A 265 11.67 30.38 -5.85
N LEU A 266 11.30 29.25 -6.46
CA LEU A 266 10.55 28.18 -5.81
C LEU A 266 11.38 27.43 -4.76
N LEU A 267 12.65 27.17 -5.04
CA LEU A 267 13.58 26.49 -4.12
C LEU A 267 14.03 27.37 -2.97
N LEU A 268 14.31 28.65 -3.24
CA LEU A 268 14.69 29.62 -2.21
C LEU A 268 13.48 30.00 -1.35
N ALA A 269 12.29 30.06 -1.94
CA ALA A 269 11.04 30.40 -1.26
C ALA A 269 11.13 31.69 -0.41
N GLY A 270 11.90 32.68 -0.88
CA GLY A 270 12.14 33.94 -0.16
C GLY A 270 13.23 33.90 0.90
N HIS A 271 13.93 32.78 1.06
CA HIS A 271 15.10 32.64 1.93
C HIS A 271 16.41 32.91 1.18
N SER A 272 17.45 33.30 1.92
CA SER A 272 18.79 33.56 1.35
C SER A 272 19.58 32.30 1.02
N GLN A 273 19.22 31.16 1.60
CA GLN A 273 19.89 29.88 1.41
C GLN A 273 18.88 28.74 1.36
N CYS A 274 19.14 27.77 0.48
CA CYS A 274 18.43 26.51 0.39
C CYS A 274 19.45 25.38 0.51
N VAL A 275 19.29 24.55 1.53
CA VAL A 275 20.05 23.29 1.67
C VAL A 275 19.22 22.17 1.06
N ILE A 276 19.77 21.57 0.02
CA ILE A 276 19.16 20.46 -0.71
C ILE A 276 19.72 19.16 -0.15
N VAL A 277 18.84 18.22 0.18
CA VAL A 277 19.22 16.85 0.53
C VAL A 277 18.78 15.90 -0.55
N ASP A 278 19.74 15.22 -1.16
CA ASP A 278 19.46 14.05 -1.97
C ASP A 278 19.23 12.85 -1.05
N THR A 279 17.96 12.51 -0.86
CA THR A 279 17.57 11.39 0.01
C THR A 279 18.02 10.05 -0.54
N ALA A 280 18.15 9.90 -1.86
CA ALA A 280 18.55 8.64 -2.49
C ALA A 280 20.04 8.31 -2.28
N ALA A 281 20.88 9.31 -2.01
CA ALA A 281 22.30 9.12 -1.80
C ALA A 281 22.64 8.58 -0.39
N ASP A 282 21.85 8.95 0.62
CA ASP A 282 22.18 8.76 2.04
C ASP A 282 21.26 7.78 2.79
N LEU A 283 20.16 7.35 2.16
CA LEU A 283 19.13 6.51 2.77
C LEU A 283 18.91 5.22 1.97
N PRO A 284 18.42 4.15 2.64
CA PRO A 284 18.18 2.89 1.96
C PRO A 284 17.10 3.03 0.89
N SER A 285 17.36 2.46 -0.27
CA SER A 285 16.42 2.36 -1.36
C SER A 285 15.20 1.50 -0.97
N PRO A 286 14.04 1.68 -1.65
CA PRO A 286 12.87 0.83 -1.45
C PRO A 286 13.18 -0.67 -1.59
N ALA A 287 14.09 -1.05 -2.48
CA ALA A 287 14.53 -2.42 -2.68
C ALA A 287 15.29 -2.97 -1.46
N GLU A 288 16.19 -2.18 -0.88
CA GLU A 288 16.92 -2.55 0.34
C GLU A 288 15.97 -2.69 1.54
N ILE A 289 15.01 -1.77 1.68
CA ILE A 289 13.97 -1.85 2.72
C ILE A 289 13.15 -3.15 2.56
N GLN A 290 12.75 -3.47 1.33
CA GLN A 290 12.01 -4.70 1.04
C GLN A 290 12.82 -5.96 1.39
N GLN A 291 14.11 -6.01 1.03
CA GLN A 291 14.98 -7.12 1.38
C GLN A 291 15.16 -7.26 2.90
N ALA A 292 15.34 -6.14 3.62
CA ALA A 292 15.43 -6.13 5.08
C ALA A 292 14.13 -6.65 5.73
N TYR A 293 12.97 -6.23 5.23
CA TYR A 293 11.67 -6.72 5.67
C TYR A 293 11.52 -8.24 5.45
N LEU A 294 11.91 -8.76 4.29
CA LEU A 294 11.85 -10.20 4.00
C LEU A 294 12.74 -11.02 4.94
N LYS A 295 13.95 -10.54 5.23
CA LYS A 295 14.85 -11.17 6.22
C LYS A 295 14.26 -11.14 7.64
N LEU A 296 13.68 -10.01 8.05
CA LEU A 296 13.01 -9.88 9.35
C LEU A 296 11.82 -10.85 9.46
N ARG A 297 11.03 -10.97 8.40
CA ARG A 297 9.90 -11.90 8.34
C ARG A 297 10.36 -13.35 8.45
N ALA A 298 11.44 -13.71 7.76
CA ALA A 298 12.03 -15.05 7.85
C ALA A 298 12.51 -15.35 9.29
N LEU A 299 13.12 -14.38 9.97
CA LEU A 299 13.54 -14.53 11.37
C LEU A 299 12.36 -14.84 12.30
N TYR A 300 11.24 -14.14 12.14
CA TYR A 300 10.04 -14.39 12.98
C TYR A 300 9.45 -15.79 12.79
N SER A 301 9.66 -16.41 11.62
CA SER A 301 9.22 -17.77 11.35
C SER A 301 10.10 -18.86 12.00
N SER A 302 11.29 -18.49 12.50
CA SER A 302 12.29 -19.40 13.07
C SER A 302 12.40 -19.23 14.60
N LEU A 303 11.32 -19.56 15.31
CA LEU A 303 11.18 -19.35 16.77
C LEU A 303 12.01 -20.31 17.65
N VAL A 304 12.84 -21.17 17.05
CA VAL A 304 13.64 -22.17 17.76
C VAL A 304 15.12 -21.88 17.56
N MET A 305 15.61 -20.83 18.21
CA MET A 305 17.04 -20.49 18.24
C MET A 305 17.41 -19.87 19.59
N SER A 306 18.69 -19.94 19.95
CA SER A 306 19.20 -19.27 21.15
C SER A 306 19.23 -17.75 20.96
N ASP A 307 19.11 -17.00 22.04
CA ASP A 307 19.06 -15.54 22.03
C ASP A 307 20.22 -14.89 21.27
N GLU A 308 21.45 -15.38 21.47
CA GLU A 308 22.63 -14.85 20.76
C GLU A 308 22.52 -15.01 19.24
N LYS A 309 22.05 -16.18 18.78
CA LYS A 309 21.85 -16.44 17.34
C LYS A 309 20.70 -15.60 16.80
N TRP A 310 19.66 -15.37 17.59
CA TRP A 310 18.54 -14.53 17.22
C TRP A 310 18.95 -13.06 17.08
N LEU A 311 19.75 -12.53 18.02
CA LEU A 311 20.26 -11.15 17.96
C LEU A 311 21.18 -10.93 16.76
N SER A 312 22.10 -11.87 16.49
CA SER A 312 22.94 -11.80 15.28
C SER A 312 22.13 -11.91 13.99
N ALA A 313 21.10 -12.76 13.97
CA ALA A 313 20.21 -12.87 12.81
C ALA A 313 19.38 -11.60 12.62
N LEU A 314 18.91 -10.97 13.70
CA LEU A 314 18.20 -9.68 13.69
C LEU A 314 19.10 -8.57 13.14
N GLU A 315 20.34 -8.48 13.60
CA GLU A 315 21.33 -7.53 13.06
C GLU A 315 21.58 -7.77 11.57
N GLY A 316 21.68 -9.04 11.15
CA GLY A 316 21.80 -9.44 9.74
C GLY A 316 20.62 -9.03 8.83
N THR A 317 19.46 -8.68 9.40
CA THR A 317 18.33 -8.14 8.64
C THR A 317 18.56 -6.70 8.19
N ARG A 318 19.40 -5.93 8.91
CA ARG A 318 19.56 -4.46 8.78
C ARG A 318 18.29 -3.62 9.01
N TRP A 319 17.17 -4.23 9.43
CA TRP A 319 15.92 -3.50 9.62
C TRP A 319 16.06 -2.34 10.61
N LEU A 320 16.64 -2.61 11.79
CA LEU A 320 16.84 -1.58 12.81
C LEU A 320 17.88 -0.53 12.40
N GLU A 321 18.84 -0.90 11.55
CA GLU A 321 19.81 0.04 10.98
C GLU A 321 19.12 1.04 10.05
N HIS A 322 18.23 0.57 9.17
CA HIS A 322 17.41 1.41 8.30
C HIS A 322 16.45 2.30 9.09
N VAL A 323 15.78 1.76 10.11
CA VAL A 323 14.93 2.57 11.01
C VAL A 323 15.76 3.67 11.68
N ARG A 324 16.95 3.33 12.20
CA ARG A 324 17.87 4.30 12.81
C ARG A 324 18.32 5.37 11.83
N SER A 325 18.70 5.02 10.61
CA SER A 325 19.18 6.00 9.62
C SER A 325 18.08 6.98 9.19
N LEU A 326 16.86 6.46 8.97
CA LEU A 326 15.68 7.27 8.60
C LEU A 326 15.28 8.22 9.73
N LEU A 327 15.19 7.72 10.97
CA LEU A 327 14.93 8.55 12.14
C LEU A 327 16.04 9.59 12.31
N GLY A 328 17.30 9.18 12.28
CA GLY A 328 18.46 10.08 12.40
C GLY A 328 18.45 11.21 11.38
N ARG A 329 18.06 10.92 10.13
CA ARG A 329 17.91 11.96 9.10
C ARG A 329 16.75 12.90 9.35
N SER A 330 15.62 12.43 9.88
CA SER A 330 14.50 13.33 10.21
C SER A 330 14.82 14.37 11.28
N PHE A 331 15.83 14.13 12.13
CA PHE A 331 16.31 15.09 13.14
C PHE A 331 17.32 16.11 12.59
N THR A 332 17.83 15.90 11.38
CA THR A 332 18.70 16.88 10.75
C THR A 332 17.80 17.87 10.03
N LEU A 333 17.77 19.12 10.48
CA LEU A 333 16.88 20.15 9.93
C LEU A 333 17.27 20.47 8.49
N PHE A 334 16.41 20.13 7.53
CA PHE A 334 16.60 20.41 6.12
C PHE A 334 15.48 21.29 5.57
N PRO A 335 15.81 22.36 4.83
CA PRO A 335 14.81 23.20 4.19
C PRO A 335 14.23 22.58 2.92
N SER A 336 14.96 21.70 2.20
CA SER A 336 14.47 21.09 0.96
C SER A 336 14.90 19.62 0.81
N LEU A 337 13.93 18.73 0.64
CA LEU A 337 14.12 17.30 0.38
C LEU A 337 13.96 17.00 -1.11
N LEU A 338 14.96 16.37 -1.72
CA LEU A 338 14.91 15.86 -3.09
C LEU A 338 15.03 14.33 -3.10
N GLU A 339 14.23 13.70 -3.94
CA GLU A 339 14.24 12.26 -4.24
C GLU A 339 13.98 12.11 -5.74
N SER A 340 14.39 11.02 -6.39
CA SER A 340 14.19 10.83 -7.84
C SER A 340 12.75 11.14 -8.28
N ASP A 341 11.77 10.53 -7.60
CA ASP A 341 10.36 10.63 -7.96
C ASP A 341 9.50 11.28 -6.88
N ASP A 342 10.04 11.64 -5.71
CA ASP A 342 9.32 12.31 -4.61
C ASP A 342 8.00 11.62 -4.19
N ARG A 343 8.04 10.30 -4.09
CA ARG A 343 6.85 9.49 -3.80
C ARG A 343 7.06 8.49 -2.68
N GLU A 344 8.26 8.42 -2.10
CA GLU A 344 8.60 7.40 -1.12
C GLU A 344 9.33 7.99 0.08
N LEU A 345 10.65 8.11 0.04
CA LEU A 345 11.45 8.56 1.17
C LEU A 345 11.14 10.00 1.55
N ASN A 346 10.86 10.87 0.58
CA ASN A 346 10.42 12.24 0.86
C ASN A 346 9.09 12.27 1.64
N CYS A 347 8.17 11.33 1.37
CA CYS A 347 6.90 11.18 2.08
C CYS A 347 7.15 10.86 3.55
N LEU A 348 8.01 9.88 3.79
CA LEU A 348 8.39 9.43 5.13
C LEU A 348 9.11 10.53 5.92
N LEU A 349 10.16 11.12 5.34
CA LEU A 349 10.96 12.13 6.02
C LEU A 349 10.14 13.37 6.36
N ALA A 350 9.33 13.89 5.44
CA ALA A 350 8.53 15.07 5.76
C ALA A 350 7.46 14.77 6.82
N SER A 351 6.92 13.55 6.83
CA SER A 351 5.98 13.12 7.88
C SER A 351 6.68 13.05 9.24
N LEU A 352 7.87 12.45 9.32
CA LEU A 352 8.65 12.35 10.56
C LEU A 352 9.05 13.73 11.09
N VAL A 353 9.54 14.63 10.22
CA VAL A 353 9.86 16.01 10.61
C VAL A 353 8.63 16.71 11.20
N GLN A 354 7.46 16.57 10.58
CA GLN A 354 6.20 17.13 11.09
C GLN A 354 5.77 16.49 12.41
N MET A 355 5.87 15.18 12.56
CA MET A 355 5.56 14.51 13.83
C MET A 355 6.47 14.96 14.98
N VAL A 356 7.74 15.26 14.68
CA VAL A 356 8.73 15.73 15.67
C VAL A 356 8.47 17.19 16.04
N LEU A 357 8.20 18.06 15.06
CA LEU A 357 8.19 19.51 15.25
C LEU A 357 6.79 20.13 15.41
N ASP A 358 5.73 19.46 14.96
CA ASP A 358 4.35 19.95 14.99
C ASP A 358 3.50 19.14 15.99
N PRO A 359 3.07 19.74 17.13
CA PRO A 359 2.18 19.07 18.08
C PRO A 359 0.87 18.59 17.46
N HIS A 360 0.33 19.30 16.45
CA HIS A 360 -0.91 18.91 15.80
C HIS A 360 -0.76 17.56 15.08
N ALA A 361 0.40 17.29 14.47
CA ALA A 361 0.67 16.02 13.78
C ALA A 361 0.66 14.79 14.71
N ARG A 362 0.57 14.99 16.04
CA ARG A 362 0.50 13.93 17.05
C ARG A 362 -0.90 13.73 17.64
N THR A 363 -1.90 14.54 17.27
CA THR A 363 -3.31 14.23 17.54
C THR A 363 -3.82 13.21 16.54
N LEU A 364 -4.96 12.56 16.83
CA LEU A 364 -5.55 11.58 15.89
C LEU A 364 -5.92 12.26 14.56
N SER A 365 -6.64 13.37 14.62
CA SER A 365 -7.07 14.12 13.43
C SER A 365 -5.89 14.70 12.65
N GLY A 366 -4.88 15.21 13.34
CA GLY A 366 -3.69 15.77 12.70
C GLY A 366 -2.79 14.70 12.08
N PHE A 367 -2.65 13.53 12.71
CA PHE A 367 -1.93 12.41 12.11
C PHE A 367 -2.65 11.86 10.88
N GLN A 368 -3.99 11.70 10.94
CA GLN A 368 -4.79 11.32 9.78
C GLN A 368 -4.65 12.35 8.63
N SER A 369 -4.75 13.65 8.95
CA SER A 369 -4.55 14.73 7.98
C SER A 369 -3.15 14.72 7.35
N LEU A 370 -2.12 14.43 8.17
CA LEU A 370 -0.74 14.30 7.70
C LEU A 370 -0.61 13.16 6.68
N LEU A 371 -1.20 11.99 6.95
CA LEU A 371 -1.21 10.86 6.02
C LEU A 371 -1.95 11.20 4.73
N GLN A 372 -3.10 11.88 4.83
CA GLN A 372 -3.84 12.34 3.66
C GLN A 372 -3.02 13.29 2.79
N LYS A 373 -2.35 14.28 3.39
CA LYS A 373 -1.53 15.26 2.65
C LYS A 373 -0.25 14.63 2.06
N GLU A 374 0.56 14.01 2.90
CA GLU A 374 1.94 13.65 2.56
C GLU A 374 2.06 12.33 1.83
N TRP A 375 1.05 11.45 1.92
CA TRP A 375 1.06 10.13 1.28
C TRP A 375 -0.03 9.99 0.24
N VAL A 376 -1.30 10.25 0.58
CA VAL A 376 -2.42 10.03 -0.33
C VAL A 376 -2.45 11.09 -1.43
N ALA A 377 -2.64 12.36 -1.07
CA ALA A 377 -2.71 13.49 -1.99
C ALA A 377 -1.38 13.71 -2.74
N SER A 378 -0.25 13.45 -2.08
CA SER A 378 1.07 13.48 -2.71
C SER A 378 1.36 12.27 -3.62
N GLY A 379 0.46 11.29 -3.72
CA GLY A 379 0.52 10.24 -4.73
C GLY A 379 1.49 9.09 -4.43
N HIS A 380 1.74 8.76 -3.16
CA HIS A 380 2.48 7.55 -2.80
C HIS A 380 1.84 6.31 -3.48
N PRO A 381 2.61 5.46 -4.18
CA PRO A 381 2.05 4.35 -4.96
C PRO A 381 1.64 3.16 -4.08
N PHE A 382 0.69 3.36 -3.16
CA PHE A 382 0.21 2.32 -2.23
C PHE A 382 -0.15 1.03 -2.95
N LEU A 383 -0.89 1.09 -4.06
CA LEU A 383 -1.32 -0.11 -4.76
C LEU A 383 -0.14 -0.88 -5.38
N GLN A 384 0.92 -0.20 -5.82
CA GLN A 384 2.13 -0.86 -6.33
C GLN A 384 2.94 -1.46 -5.18
N ARG A 385 3.16 -0.70 -4.10
CA ARG A 385 3.94 -1.16 -2.95
C ARG A 385 3.25 -2.27 -2.15
N LEU A 386 1.93 -2.26 -2.14
CA LEU A 386 1.10 -3.33 -1.58
C LEU A 386 0.83 -4.45 -2.60
N ASN A 387 1.46 -4.45 -3.78
CA ASN A 387 1.26 -5.47 -4.83
C ASN A 387 -0.22 -5.77 -5.10
N LEU A 388 -1.04 -4.73 -5.16
CA LEU A 388 -2.49 -4.78 -5.45
C LEU A 388 -2.81 -4.48 -6.93
N LEU A 389 -1.84 -3.95 -7.69
CA LEU A 389 -1.95 -3.77 -9.14
C LEU A 389 -1.40 -4.99 -9.89
N ARG A 390 -2.05 -5.33 -11.02
CA ARG A 390 -1.53 -6.31 -11.98
C ARG A 390 -0.22 -5.80 -12.55
N GLN A 391 0.90 -6.45 -12.25
CA GLN A 391 2.07 -6.32 -13.11
C GLN A 391 1.80 -7.16 -14.35
N SER A 392 1.86 -6.56 -15.55
CA SER A 392 1.86 -7.33 -16.79
C SER A 392 3.11 -8.23 -16.79
N ASP A 393 2.97 -9.48 -17.26
CA ASP A 393 3.94 -10.61 -17.19
C ASP A 393 5.36 -10.37 -17.77
N ARG A 394 5.80 -9.14 -18.04
CA ARG A 394 7.12 -8.85 -18.63
C ARG A 394 8.25 -8.65 -17.62
N ASP A 395 7.96 -8.31 -16.37
CA ASP A 395 9.01 -7.96 -15.38
C ASP A 395 9.29 -9.06 -14.33
N GLU A 396 8.55 -10.18 -14.35
CA GLU A 396 8.74 -11.30 -13.40
C GLU A 396 10.02 -12.13 -13.62
N VAL A 397 10.84 -11.84 -14.63
CA VAL A 397 11.99 -12.67 -14.99
C VAL A 397 13.25 -12.31 -14.19
N SER A 398 13.34 -11.11 -13.59
CA SER A 398 14.54 -10.70 -12.84
C SER A 398 14.49 -10.93 -11.32
N ASP A 399 13.32 -11.19 -10.73
CA ASP A 399 13.15 -11.26 -9.26
C ASP A 399 13.11 -12.70 -8.71
N ARG A 400 13.46 -13.69 -9.55
CA ARG A 400 13.40 -15.13 -9.21
C ARG A 400 14.69 -15.71 -8.64
N SER A 401 15.77 -14.93 -8.51
CA SER A 401 17.09 -15.45 -8.12
C SER A 401 17.39 -15.50 -6.62
N ASP A 402 16.65 -14.80 -5.75
CA ASP A 402 17.03 -14.64 -4.34
C ASP A 402 15.91 -14.99 -3.32
N MET A 403 15.15 -16.05 -3.59
CA MET A 403 14.27 -16.67 -2.59
C MET A 403 14.95 -17.89 -1.97
N PRO A 404 15.03 -18.01 -0.63
CA PRO A 404 15.52 -19.24 0.00
C PRO A 404 14.61 -20.42 -0.38
N GLU A 405 15.20 -21.58 -0.65
CA GLU A 405 14.51 -22.83 -0.93
C GLU A 405 13.52 -23.17 0.20
N GLY A 406 12.26 -22.81 0.00
CA GLY A 406 11.23 -22.85 1.03
C GLY A 406 10.09 -21.89 0.72
N GLY A 407 9.53 -21.99 -0.48
CA GLY A 407 8.52 -21.08 -0.98
C GLY A 407 7.19 -21.19 -0.24
N ALA A 408 6.60 -20.03 0.06
CA ALA A 408 5.44 -19.82 0.91
C ALA A 408 4.26 -19.15 0.15
N VAL A 409 3.00 -19.46 0.53
CA VAL A 409 1.78 -18.86 -0.05
C VAL A 409 1.38 -17.59 0.73
N GLU A 410 1.22 -16.48 0.02
CA GLU A 410 1.01 -15.13 0.57
C GLU A 410 -0.47 -14.71 0.51
N TRP A 411 -1.01 -14.11 1.58
CA TRP A 411 -2.42 -13.73 1.66
C TRP A 411 -2.64 -12.25 2.03
N CYS A 412 -3.68 -11.64 1.46
CA CYS A 412 -4.11 -10.27 1.72
C CYS A 412 -5.60 -10.20 1.99
N LYS A 413 -5.97 -9.56 3.10
CA LYS A 413 -6.83 -8.37 3.12
C LYS A 413 -6.68 -7.73 4.50
N SER A 414 -6.25 -6.48 4.52
CA SER A 414 -6.39 -5.60 5.69
C SER A 414 -7.89 -5.34 5.89
N PRO A 415 -8.38 -5.18 7.14
CA PRO A 415 -9.74 -4.68 7.34
C PRO A 415 -9.89 -3.31 6.65
N PRO A 416 -11.11 -2.94 6.19
CA PRO A 416 -11.35 -1.62 5.62
C PRO A 416 -10.90 -0.54 6.62
N LEU A 417 -10.17 0.45 6.12
CA LEU A 417 -9.68 1.62 6.87
C LEU A 417 -10.80 2.53 7.41
N SER A 418 -12.07 2.13 7.30
CA SER A 418 -13.22 2.91 7.77
C SER A 418 -13.54 2.71 9.26
N LEU A 419 -12.58 2.25 10.08
CA LEU A 419 -12.73 2.07 11.54
C LEU A 419 -11.49 2.51 12.34
N LEU A 420 -10.77 3.54 11.87
CA LEU A 420 -9.82 4.32 12.68
C LEU A 420 -10.06 5.81 12.51
#